data_AF-A0A3M1DZ71-F1
#
_entry.id   AF-A0A3M1DZ71-F1
#
_cell.length_a   1.000
_cell.length_b   1.000
_cell.length_c   1.000
_cell.angle_alpha   90.00
_cell.angle_beta   90.00
_cell.angle_gamma   90.00
#
_symmetry.space_group_name_H-M   'P 1'
#
loop_
_entity.id
_entity.type
_entity.pdbx_description
1 polymer ?
#
loop_
_entity_poly.entity_id
_entity_poly.type
_entity_poly.pdbx_seq_one_letter_code
_entity_poly.pdbx_strand_id
1 'polypeptide(L)'
;MRIWQEKLRPVLDEAGRSVIGRRDLFELLLIALTCDGHVLLEGAPGLGKTLAARTFAALLALDFGRIQFTPDLLPSDVTGTPVYHPPSGRFQTRKGP
;
A
#
# COMPACT_ATOMS: atom_id res chain seq x y z
N MET A 1 -0.06 -21.18 13.45
CA MET A 1 -0.09 -19.84 14.07
C MET A 1 1.24 -19.44 14.75
N ARG A 2 1.92 -20.29 15.55
CA ARG A 2 3.19 -19.92 16.22
C ARG A 2 4.35 -19.52 15.29
N ILE A 3 4.55 -20.22 14.18
CA ILE A 3 5.63 -19.93 13.21
C ILE A 3 5.49 -18.52 12.60
N TRP A 4 4.25 -18.05 12.43
CA TRP A 4 3.96 -16.71 11.91
C TRP A 4 4.36 -15.63 12.92
N GLN A 5 4.04 -15.82 14.20
CA GLN A 5 4.44 -14.87 15.24
C GLN A 5 5.96 -14.74 15.39
N GLU A 6 6.71 -15.84 15.29
CA GLU A 6 8.17 -15.79 15.36
C GLU A 6 8.80 -15.07 14.17
N LYS A 7 8.27 -15.27 12.95
CA LYS A 7 8.78 -14.61 11.75
C LYS A 7 8.38 -13.13 11.65
N LEU A 8 7.23 -12.75 12.20
CA LEU A 8 6.70 -11.39 12.10
C LEU A 8 7.15 -10.48 13.25
N ARG A 9 7.55 -11.04 14.40
CA ARG A 9 8.08 -10.25 15.53
C ARG A 9 9.23 -9.32 15.13
N PRO A 10 10.28 -9.78 14.42
CA PRO A 10 11.38 -8.91 14.02
C PRO A 10 10.93 -7.75 13.13
N VAL A 11 9.96 -8.02 12.24
CA VAL A 11 9.39 -7.04 11.31
C VAL A 11 8.60 -5.97 12.06
N LEU A 12 7.76 -6.38 13.02
CA LEU A 12 6.96 -5.49 13.86
C LEU A 12 7.83 -4.67 14.83
N ASP A 13 8.89 -5.25 15.36
CA ASP A 13 9.84 -4.56 16.23
C ASP A 13 10.61 -3.47 15.44
N GLU A 14 10.97 -3.73 14.18
CA GLU A 14 11.58 -2.74 13.28
C GLU A 14 10.58 -1.65 12.83
N ALA A 15 9.32 -2.02 12.63
CA ALA A 15 8.23 -1.08 12.35
C ALA A 15 8.00 -0.08 13.50
N GLY A 16 8.02 -0.58 14.74
CA GLY A 16 7.86 0.23 15.93
C GLY A 16 8.99 1.24 16.16
N ARG A 17 10.19 0.96 15.63
CA ARG A 17 11.33 1.90 15.65
C ARG A 17 11.19 3.04 14.64
N SER A 18 10.64 2.74 13.46
CA SER A 18 10.49 3.72 12.36
C SER A 18 9.22 4.56 12.46
N VAL A 19 8.18 4.04 13.13
CA VAL A 19 6.96 4.78 13.48
C VAL A 19 6.67 4.56 14.96
N ILE A 20 7.19 5.47 15.80
CA ILE A 20 7.07 5.39 17.26
C ILE A 20 5.60 5.22 17.67
N GLY A 21 5.32 4.18 18.47
CA GLY A 21 4.06 4.00 19.19
C GLY A 21 2.89 3.43 18.38
N ARG A 22 3.11 2.75 17.26
CA ARG A 22 2.03 2.20 16.41
C ARG A 22 2.12 0.71 16.08
N ARG A 23 2.57 -0.09 17.04
CA ARG A 23 2.62 -1.55 16.87
C ARG A 23 1.26 -2.14 16.47
N ASP A 24 0.19 -1.73 17.14
CA ASP A 24 -1.17 -2.22 16.89
C ASP A 24 -1.65 -1.96 15.46
N LEU A 25 -1.24 -0.83 14.86
CA LEU A 25 -1.53 -0.53 13.45
C LEU A 25 -0.89 -1.56 12.53
N PHE A 26 0.39 -1.88 12.74
CA PHE A 26 1.08 -2.86 11.90
C PHE A 26 0.52 -4.28 12.08
N GLU A 27 0.06 -4.64 13.29
CA GLU A 27 -0.63 -5.90 13.54
C GLU A 27 -1.97 -5.98 12.77
N LEU A 28 -2.76 -4.90 12.76
CA LEU A 28 -4.01 -4.84 11.98
C LEU A 28 -3.77 -4.87 10.46
N LEU A 29 -2.76 -4.15 9.97
CA LEU A 29 -2.37 -4.19 8.54
C LEU A 29 -1.97 -5.61 8.12
N LEU A 30 -1.26 -6.31 8.99
CA LEU A 30 -0.83 -7.69 8.75
C LEU A 30 -2.00 -8.67 8.74
N ILE A 31 -2.93 -8.54 9.69
CA ILE A 31 -4.16 -9.33 9.71
C ILE A 31 -4.92 -9.13 8.40
N ALA A 32 -5.15 -7.86 8.00
CA ALA A 32 -5.84 -7.54 6.77
C ALA A 32 -5.14 -8.16 5.55
N LEU A 33 -3.81 -8.03 5.44
CA LEU A 33 -3.04 -8.63 4.34
C LEU A 33 -3.20 -10.16 4.30
N THR A 34 -3.15 -10.85 5.44
CA THR A 34 -3.30 -12.32 5.47
C THR A 34 -4.72 -12.80 5.19
N CYS A 35 -5.71 -11.92 5.31
CA CYS A 35 -7.12 -12.20 5.04
C CYS A 35 -7.58 -11.68 3.67
N ASP A 36 -6.68 -11.17 2.83
CA ASP A 36 -7.01 -10.47 1.57
C ASP A 36 -8.01 -9.31 1.77
N GLY A 37 -7.87 -8.61 2.90
CA GLY A 37 -8.74 -7.51 3.32
C GLY A 37 -8.17 -6.13 2.96
N HIS A 38 -9.03 -5.11 3.03
CA HIS A 38 -8.67 -3.70 2.85
C HIS A 38 -8.73 -2.94 4.17
N VAL A 39 -7.86 -1.92 4.31
CA VAL A 39 -7.78 -1.10 5.53
C VAL A 39 -8.02 0.36 5.21
N LEU A 40 -8.92 0.99 5.97
CA LEU A 40 -9.11 2.43 5.99
C LEU A 40 -8.35 3.04 7.17
N LEU A 41 -7.41 3.96 6.88
CA LEU A 41 -6.64 4.66 7.92
C LEU A 41 -7.17 6.08 8.13
N GLU A 42 -7.84 6.31 9.25
CA GLU A 42 -8.46 7.59 9.58
C GLU A 42 -7.60 8.47 10.52
N GLY A 43 -8.03 9.71 10.73
CA GLY A 43 -7.45 10.66 11.69
C GLY A 43 -6.90 11.93 11.03
N ALA A 44 -6.35 12.84 11.84
CA ALA A 44 -5.85 14.14 11.38
C ALA A 44 -4.72 14.04 10.32
N PRO A 45 -4.57 15.07 9.45
CA PRO A 45 -3.45 15.20 8.53
C PRO A 45 -2.12 15.30 9.28
N GLY A 46 -1.03 14.88 8.64
CA GLY A 46 0.32 14.93 9.25
C GLY A 46 0.63 13.80 10.24
N LEU A 47 -0.35 12.97 10.62
CA LEU A 47 -0.15 11.84 11.54
C LEU A 47 0.52 10.61 10.89
N GLY A 48 1.36 10.79 9.87
CA GLY A 48 2.20 9.72 9.32
C GLY A 48 1.46 8.51 8.72
N LYS A 49 0.21 8.65 8.25
CA LYS A 49 -0.55 7.54 7.62
C LYS A 49 0.17 6.97 6.40
N THR A 50 0.61 7.85 5.50
CA THR A 50 1.38 7.48 4.31
C THR A 50 2.73 6.87 4.69
N LEU A 51 3.37 7.38 5.75
CA LEU A 51 4.62 6.82 6.25
C LEU A 51 4.40 5.40 6.76
N ALA A 52 3.37 5.15 7.55
CA ALA A 52 3.04 3.83 8.06
C ALA A 52 2.79 2.82 6.92
N ALA A 53 1.99 3.19 5.91
CA ALA A 53 1.73 2.33 4.76
C ALA A 53 3.00 2.02 3.95
N ARG A 54 3.84 3.03 3.69
CA ARG A 54 5.12 2.86 2.98
C ARG A 54 6.11 2.00 3.77
N THR A 55 6.22 2.24 5.07
CA THR A 55 7.08 1.45 5.96
C THR A 55 6.61 0.00 6.01
N PHE A 56 5.31 -0.25 6.11
CA PHE A 56 4.75 -1.61 6.10
C PHE A 56 5.10 -2.37 4.82
N ALA A 57 4.95 -1.73 3.66
CA ALA A 57 5.35 -2.32 2.38
C ALA A 57 6.85 -2.62 2.32
N ALA A 58 7.70 -1.67 2.73
CA ALA A 58 9.16 -1.84 2.72
C ALA A 58 9.61 -2.98 3.64
N LEU A 59 9.01 -3.11 4.82
CA LEU A 59 9.30 -4.15 5.80
C LEU A 59 8.96 -5.56 5.32
N LEU A 60 7.96 -5.68 4.43
CA LEU A 60 7.53 -6.94 3.85
C LEU A 60 8.04 -7.15 2.42
N ALA A 61 8.92 -6.26 1.93
CA ALA A 61 9.43 -6.24 0.57
C ALA A 61 8.31 -6.27 -0.49
N LEU A 62 7.23 -5.51 -0.26
CA LEU A 62 6.11 -5.34 -1.17
C LEU A 62 6.27 -4.08 -2.02
N ASP A 63 5.66 -4.09 -3.22
CA ASP A 63 5.50 -2.89 -4.01
C ASP A 63 4.58 -1.88 -3.30
N PHE A 64 4.90 -0.59 -3.41
CA PHE A 64 4.10 0.48 -2.83
C PHE A 64 3.68 1.50 -3.91
N GLY A 65 2.38 1.61 -4.15
CA GLY A 65 1.78 2.65 -4.99
C GLY A 65 1.01 3.66 -4.13
N ARG A 66 0.97 4.93 -4.57
CA ARG A 66 0.17 5.98 -3.91
C ARG A 66 -0.61 6.77 -4.94
N ILE A 67 -1.94 6.68 -4.83
CA ILE A 67 -2.87 7.47 -5.64
C ILE A 67 -3.46 8.56 -4.75
N GLN A 68 -3.28 9.82 -5.16
CA GLN A 68 -3.96 10.94 -4.52
C GLN A 68 -5.32 11.11 -5.19
N PHE A 69 -6.40 10.90 -4.43
CA PHE A 69 -7.74 11.21 -4.90
C PHE A 69 -7.90 12.72 -5.00
N THR A 70 -8.28 13.17 -6.20
CA THR A 70 -8.66 14.55 -6.53
C THR A 70 -10.06 14.50 -7.15
N PRO A 71 -10.85 15.60 -7.09
CA PRO A 71 -12.19 15.62 -7.69
C PRO A 71 -12.20 15.33 -9.19
N ASP A 72 -11.08 15.59 -9.88
CA ASP A 72 -10.93 15.39 -11.32
C ASP A 72 -10.39 13.99 -11.70
N LEU A 73 -10.07 13.14 -10.71
CA LEU A 73 -9.49 11.81 -10.97
C LEU A 73 -10.51 10.92 -11.69
N LEU A 74 -10.15 10.40 -12.87
CA LEU A 74 -10.99 9.50 -13.64
C LEU A 74 -10.70 8.03 -13.29
N PRO A 75 -11.68 7.12 -13.39
CA PRO A 75 -11.42 5.68 -13.20
C PRO A 75 -10.35 5.13 -14.13
N SER A 76 -10.22 5.68 -15.34
CA SER A 76 -9.19 5.34 -16.33
C SER A 76 -7.78 5.72 -15.89
N ASP A 77 -7.63 6.68 -14.98
CA ASP A 77 -6.32 7.05 -14.42
C ASP A 77 -5.80 5.94 -13.47
N VAL A 78 -6.70 5.19 -12.82
CA VAL A 78 -6.31 4.08 -11.92
C VAL A 78 -6.24 2.76 -12.66
N THR A 79 -7.24 2.46 -13.49
CA THR A 79 -7.34 1.17 -14.21
C THR A 79 -6.49 1.12 -15.49
N GLY A 80 -6.09 2.28 -16.00
CA GLY A 80 -5.34 2.46 -17.23
C GLY A 80 -6.21 2.78 -18.44
N THR A 81 -5.61 3.46 -19.41
CA THR A 81 -6.27 3.85 -20.66
C THR A 81 -5.64 3.09 -21.84
N PRO A 82 -6.43 2.53 -22.76
CA PRO A 82 -5.90 1.96 -23.99
C PRO A 82 -5.37 3.07 -24.90
N VAL A 83 -4.07 3.04 -25.20
CA VAL A 83 -3.41 3.98 -26.11
C VAL A 83 -3.09 3.26 -27.41
N TYR A 84 -3.55 3.81 -28.53
CA TYR A 84 -3.21 3.27 -29.85
C TYR A 84 -1.71 3.47 -30.11
N HIS A 85 -1.01 2.41 -30.50
CA HIS A 85 0.42 2.42 -30.82
C HIS A 85 0.61 2.24 -32.34
N PRO A 86 0.72 3.35 -33.12
CA PRO A 86 0.67 3.33 -34.58
C PRO A 86 1.67 2.38 -35.25
N PRO A 87 2.94 2.28 -34.79
CA PRO A 87 3.89 1.34 -35.39
C PRO A 87 3.46 -0.13 -35.33
N SER A 88 2.63 -0.50 -34.34
CA SER A 88 2.19 -1.88 -34.12
C SER A 88 0.75 -2.15 -34.56
N GLY A 89 -0.01 -1.10 -34.88
CA GLY A 89 -1.46 -1.20 -35.18
C GLY A 89 -2.31 -1.72 -34.01
N ARG A 90 -1.79 -1.73 -32.78
CA ARG A 90 -2.47 -2.30 -31.59
C ARG A 90 -2.71 -1.25 -30.51
N PHE A 91 -3.73 -1.45 -29.69
CA PHE A 91 -3.91 -0.72 -28.45
C PHE A 91 -3.05 -1.33 -27.34
N GLN A 92 -2.33 -0.48 -26.59
CA GLN A 92 -1.55 -0.85 -25.41
C GLN A 92 -2.11 -0.13 -24.19
N THR A 93 -2.40 -0.85 -23.12
CA THR A 93 -2.92 -0.24 -21.89
C THR A 93 -1.79 0.48 -21.16
N ARG A 94 -1.91 1.80 -21.02
CA ARG A 94 -1.04 2.60 -20.18
C ARG A 94 -1.72 2.81 -18.82
N LYS A 95 -1.18 2.20 -17.77
CA LYS A 95 -1.65 2.42 -16.38
C LYS A 95 -1.24 3.82 -15.92
N GLY A 96 -2.09 4.47 -15.13
CA GLY A 96 -1.68 5.67 -14.42
C GLY A 96 -0.86 5.35 -13.17
N PRO A 97 -0.47 6.39 -12.41
CA PRO A 97 0.51 6.30 -11.32
C PRO A 97 0.03 5.54 -10.08
#